data_AF-A0A928VGI6-F1
#
_entry.id   AF-A0A928VGI6-F1
#
_cell.length_a   1.000
_cell.length_b   1.000
_cell.length_c   1.000
_cell.angle_alpha   90.00
_cell.angle_beta   90.00
_cell.angle_gamma   90.00
#
_symmetry.space_group_name_H-M   'P 1'
#
loop_
_entity.id
_entity.type
_entity.pdbx_description
1 polymer ?
#
loop_
_entity_poly.entity_id
_entity_poly.type
_entity_poly.pdbx_seq_one_letter_code
_entity_poly.pdbx_strand_id
1 'polypeptide(L)' 'MPRQKRSSQVLTKAEIRIAGLNTIDPNLDFGKDRSVYQLTLLTNKLRSKLT' A
#
# COMPACT_ATOMS: atom_id res chain seq x y z
N MET A 1 -10.80 23.71 -16.25
CA MET A 1 -9.62 23.37 -15.40
C MET A 1 -9.25 21.92 -15.63
N PRO A 2 -7.96 21.59 -15.85
CA PRO A 2 -7.53 20.20 -15.96
C PRO A 2 -7.85 19.46 -14.66
N ARG A 3 -8.46 18.28 -14.76
CA ARG A 3 -8.84 17.47 -13.60
C ARG A 3 -7.58 17.02 -12.88
N GLN A 4 -7.32 17.57 -11.69
CA GLN A 4 -6.25 17.06 -10.84
C GLN A 4 -6.50 15.58 -10.55
N LYS A 5 -5.48 14.73 -10.73
CA LYS A 5 -5.57 13.30 -10.41
C LYS A 5 -5.99 13.18 -8.94
N ARG A 6 -7.16 12.60 -8.69
CA ARG A 6 -7.66 12.39 -7.32
C ARG A 6 -6.81 11.33 -6.63
N SER A 7 -6.53 11.52 -5.35
CA SER A 7 -5.94 10.48 -4.52
C SER A 7 -6.81 9.23 -4.54
N SER A 8 -6.22 8.07 -4.88
CA SER A 8 -6.94 6.81 -4.82
C SER A 8 -7.28 6.44 -3.37
N GLN A 9 -8.57 6.39 -3.04
CA GLN A 9 -9.07 5.96 -1.72
C GLN A 9 -8.64 4.52 -1.38
N VAL A 10 -8.51 3.66 -2.40
CA VAL A 10 -8.08 2.26 -2.22
C VAL A 10 -6.64 2.20 -1.71
N LEU A 11 -5.74 3.04 -2.26
CA LEU A 11 -4.36 3.10 -1.79
C LEU A 11 -4.26 3.66 -0.37
N THR A 12 -5.05 4.68 -0.05
CA THR A 12 -5.09 5.22 1.32
C THR A 12 -5.53 4.17 2.34
N LYS A 13 -6.54 3.34 2.00
CA LYS A 13 -6.94 2.22 2.85
C LYS A 13 -5.86 1.14 2.97
N ALA A 14 -5.12 0.88 1.90
CA ALA A 14 -4.01 -0.07 1.91
C ALA A 14 -2.87 0.41 2.82
N GLU A 15 -2.50 1.69 2.75
CA GLU A 15 -1.50 2.33 3.61
C GLU A 15 -1.87 2.21 5.10
N ILE A 16 -3.13 2.47 5.46
CA ILE A 16 -3.63 2.31 6.84
C ILE A 16 -3.53 0.85 7.29
N ARG A 17 -3.87 -0.10 6.41
CA ARG A 17 -3.77 -1.53 6.73
C ARG A 17 -2.33 -1.98 6.91
N ILE A 18 -1.42 -1.52 6.05
CA ILE A 18 0.02 -1.77 6.16
C ILE A 18 0.55 -1.23 7.50
N ALA A 19 0.15 -0.01 7.89
CA ALA A 19 0.53 0.54 9.18
C ALA A 19 0.09 -0.35 10.35
N GLY A 20 -1.16 -0.85 10.33
CA GLY A 20 -1.63 -1.80 11.34
C GLY A 20 -0.87 -3.13 11.34
N LEU A 21 -0.58 -3.71 10.17
CA LEU A 21 0.18 -4.96 10.08
C LEU A 21 1.62 -4.80 10.58
N ASN A 22 2.27 -3.68 10.26
CA ASN A 22 3.61 -3.36 10.75
C ASN A 22 3.68 -3.23 12.27
N THR A 23 2.61 -2.76 12.93
CA THR A 23 2.57 -2.69 14.41
C THR A 23 2.48 -4.05 15.09
N ILE A 24 2.00 -5.08 14.37
CA ILE A 24 1.89 -6.44 14.89
C ILE A 24 3.21 -7.18 14.62
N ASP A 25 3.58 -7.27 13.35
CA ASP A 25 4.84 -7.88 12.89
C ASP A 25 5.19 -7.35 11.49
N PRO A 26 6.27 -6.57 11.33
CA PRO A 26 6.69 -6.04 10.03
C PRO A 26 7.19 -7.12 9.06
N ASN A 27 7.60 -8.28 9.56
CA ASN A 27 8.10 -9.40 8.77
C ASN A 27 7.03 -10.48 8.52
N LEU A 28 5.77 -10.16 8.80
CA LEU A 28 4.66 -11.08 8.64
C LEU A 28 4.53 -11.55 7.17
N ASP A 29 4.67 -12.86 6.99
CA ASP A 29 4.54 -13.56 5.72
C ASP A 29 3.31 -14.47 5.75
N PHE A 30 2.45 -14.33 4.74
CA PHE A 30 1.24 -15.12 4.53
C PHE A 30 1.46 -16.25 3.50
N GLY A 31 2.69 -16.39 2.99
CA GLY A 31 3.08 -17.34 1.97
C GLY A 31 2.53 -17.00 0.58
N LYS A 32 3.05 -17.70 -0.45
CA LYS A 32 2.71 -17.48 -1.87
C LYS A 32 2.92 -16.03 -2.30
N ASP A 33 4.10 -15.47 -1.99
CA ASP A 33 4.46 -14.09 -2.32
C ASP A 33 3.46 -13.05 -1.80
N ARG A 34 2.93 -13.29 -0.60
CA ARG A 34 2.08 -12.34 0.12
C ARG A 34 2.71 -12.07 1.47
N SER A 35 3.49 -11.00 1.54
CA SER A 35 4.06 -10.47 2.78
C SER A 35 3.68 -9.01 2.96
N VAL A 36 3.78 -8.51 4.20
CA VAL A 36 3.62 -7.07 4.49
C VAL A 36 4.60 -6.22 3.68
N TYR A 37 5.82 -6.73 3.50
CA TYR A 37 6.82 -6.13 2.62
C TYR A 37 6.34 -5.98 1.17
N GLN A 38 5.85 -7.06 0.55
CA GLN A 38 5.37 -7.01 -0.84
C GLN A 38 4.15 -6.10 -0.99
N LEU A 39 3.23 -6.11 -0.03
CA LEU A 39 2.09 -5.19 0.01
C LEU A 39 2.55 -3.73 0.03
N THR A 40 3.56 -3.42 0.84
CA THR A 40 4.16 -2.08 0.94
C THR A 40 4.81 -1.66 -0.38
N LEU A 41 5.62 -2.55 -0.97
CA LEU A 41 6.29 -2.31 -2.25
C LEU A 41 5.28 -2.01 -3.39
N LEU A 42 4.24 -2.82 -3.51
CA LEU A 42 3.21 -2.65 -4.54
C LEU A 42 2.39 -1.37 -4.33
N THR A 43 2.05 -1.06 -3.09
CA THR A 43 1.29 0.16 -2.75
C THR A 43 2.09 1.41 -3.12
N ASN A 44 3.39 1.46 -2.79
CA ASN A 44 4.29 2.55 -3.17
C ASN A 44 4.43 2.69 -4.69
N LYS A 45 4.61 1.57 -5.40
CA LYS A 45 4.69 1.54 -6.88
C LYS A 45 3.42 2.04 -7.55
N LEU A 46 2.25 1.77 -6.99
CA LEU A 46 0.99 2.28 -7.51
C LEU A 46 0.81 3.77 -7.19
N ARG A 47 1.27 4.22 -6.01
CA ARG A 47 1.22 5.62 -5.61
C ARG A 47 2.06 6.49 -6.53
N SER A 48 3.27 6.05 -6.87
CA SER A 48 4.19 6.75 -7.77
C SER A 48 3.68 6.91 -9.21
N LYS A 49 2.69 6.10 -9.64
CA LYS A 49 2.06 6.23 -10.96
C LYS A 49 0.90 7.24 -10.97
N LEU A 50 0.35 7.52 -9.80
CA LEU A 50 -0.78 8.44 -9.63
C LEU A 50 -0.32 9.87 -9.34
N THR A 51 0.89 10.04 -8.80
CA THR A 51 1.66 11.28 -8.88
C THR A 51 2.12 11.48 -10.32
#